data_AF-A0A182XQ42-F1
#
_entry.id   AF-A0A182XQ42-F1
#
_cell.length_a   1.000
_cell.length_b   1.000
_cell.length_c   1.000
_cell.angle_alpha   90.00
_cell.angle_beta   90.00
_cell.angle_gamma   90.00
#
_symmetry.space_group_name_H-M   'P 1'
#
loop_
_entity.id
_entity.type
_entity.pdbx_description
1 polymer ?
#
loop_
_entity_poly.entity_id
_entity_poly.type
_entity_poly.pdbx_seq_one_letter_code
_entity_poly.pdbx_strand_id
1 'polypeptide(L)'
;MTAFCGPNMKWNFNPPGAPHSGGCWERLVRSVLEKFDLPRRPTDEVLASTFTEIETIINSRPLTYVPLDNEMAGPITPNHLLLGSSNGSKPSNALHEGPAAVKSGWKAVQLNADIFWKKWVAEYLPTLTRRTKWFH
;
A
#
# COMPACT_ATOMS: atom_id res chain seq x y z
N MET A 1 13.80 28.80 -5.88
CA MET A 1 13.01 27.64 -5.43
C MET A 1 13.99 26.63 -4.85
N THR A 2 14.35 26.83 -3.58
CA THR A 2 15.55 26.26 -2.95
C THR A 2 15.25 24.92 -2.27
N ALA A 3 15.88 23.87 -2.81
CA ALA A 3 16.42 22.68 -2.18
C ALA A 3 15.54 21.89 -1.16
N PHE A 4 14.66 21.03 -1.67
CA PHE A 4 14.13 19.86 -0.94
C PHE A 4 14.93 18.58 -1.19
N CYS A 5 16.17 18.68 -1.69
CA CYS A 5 16.87 17.52 -2.26
C CYS A 5 18.31 17.43 -1.79
N GLY A 6 18.68 16.24 -1.33
CA GLY A 6 20.06 15.93 -0.98
C GLY A 6 21.00 16.08 -2.19
N PRO A 7 22.30 16.31 -1.94
CA PRO A 7 23.28 16.64 -2.98
C PRO A 7 23.43 15.57 -4.08
N ASN A 8 22.96 14.35 -3.84
CA ASN A 8 23.07 13.22 -4.77
C ASN A 8 21.73 12.83 -5.45
N MET A 9 20.66 13.60 -5.26
CA MET A 9 19.35 13.28 -5.83
C MET A 9 19.16 13.90 -7.22
N LYS A 10 18.99 13.05 -8.25
CA LYS A 10 18.65 13.49 -9.61
C LYS A 10 17.14 13.37 -9.83
N TRP A 11 16.50 14.47 -10.22
CA TRP A 11 15.10 14.47 -10.64
C TRP A 11 14.99 14.22 -12.13
N ASN A 12 14.21 13.21 -12.49
CA ASN A 12 13.86 12.93 -13.87
C ASN A 12 12.34 13.08 -14.01
N PHE A 13 11.90 14.04 -14.82
CA PHE A 13 10.49 14.25 -15.11
C PHE A 13 10.06 13.42 -16.32
N ASN A 14 8.81 12.98 -16.31
CA ASN A 14 8.23 12.33 -17.48
C ASN A 14 8.18 13.34 -18.64
N PRO A 15 8.58 12.93 -19.87
CA PRO A 15 8.41 13.78 -21.05
C PRO A 15 6.91 14.07 -21.27
N PRO A 16 6.53 15.28 -21.73
CA PRO A 16 5.13 15.64 -21.94
C PRO A 16 4.41 14.76 -22.98
N GLY A 17 5.15 14.16 -23.92
CA GLY A 17 4.61 13.23 -24.93
C GLY A 17 4.62 11.76 -24.52
N ALA A 18 4.97 11.44 -23.27
CA ALA A 18 5.18 10.07 -22.81
C ALA A 18 4.29 9.72 -21.59
N PRO A 19 2.96 9.82 -21.70
CA PRO A 19 2.05 9.54 -20.58
C PRO A 19 2.19 8.11 -20.04
N HIS A 20 2.62 7.16 -20.89
CA HIS A 20 2.88 5.78 -20.49
C HIS A 20 4.02 5.62 -19.46
N SER A 21 4.91 6.61 -19.31
CA SER A 21 6.08 6.50 -18.42
C SER A 21 5.65 6.42 -16.96
N GLY A 22 4.43 6.89 -16.64
CA GLY A 22 3.82 6.77 -15.33
C GLY A 22 2.82 5.66 -15.12
N GLY A 23 2.58 4.83 -16.14
CA GLY A 23 1.46 3.90 -16.13
C GLY A 23 1.48 2.89 -14.98
N CYS A 24 2.66 2.50 -14.49
CA CYS A 24 2.74 1.52 -13.40
C CYS A 24 2.25 2.08 -12.05
N TRP A 25 2.73 3.26 -11.63
CA TRP A 25 2.30 3.87 -10.38
C TRP A 25 0.90 4.46 -10.49
N GLU A 26 0.52 5.01 -11.65
CA GLU A 26 -0.85 5.51 -11.87
C GLU A 26 -1.89 4.40 -11.77
N ARG A 27 -1.60 3.22 -12.34
CA ARG A 27 -2.48 2.05 -12.22
C ARG A 27 -2.58 1.56 -10.78
N LEU A 28 -1.47 1.59 -10.04
CA LEU A 28 -1.48 1.27 -8.62
C LEU A 28 -2.35 2.28 -7.85
N VAL A 29 -2.11 3.59 -8.01
CA VAL A 29 -2.89 4.65 -7.36
C VAL A 29 -4.38 4.51 -7.68
N ARG A 30 -4.73 4.29 -8.95
CA ARG A 30 -6.12 4.03 -9.36
C ARG A 30 -6.72 2.85 -8.63
N SER A 31 -5.99 1.72 -8.56
CA SER A 31 -6.47 0.55 -7.83
C SER A 31 -6.68 0.82 -6.35
N VAL A 32 -5.89 1.68 -5.71
CA VAL A 32 -6.12 2.07 -4.31
C VAL A 32 -7.38 2.90 -4.19
N LEU A 33 -7.49 3.95 -5.02
CA LEU A 33 -8.60 4.91 -4.95
C LEU A 33 -9.96 4.26 -5.25
N GLU A 34 -10.02 3.31 -6.18
CA GLU A 34 -11.25 2.58 -6.49
C GLU A 34 -11.78 1.76 -5.30
N LYS A 35 -10.89 1.26 -4.43
CA LYS A 35 -11.27 0.46 -3.25
C LYS A 35 -11.31 1.31 -1.97
N PHE A 36 -10.86 2.56 -2.04
CA PHE A 36 -10.94 3.52 -0.96
C PHE A 36 -12.33 4.16 -0.90
N ASP A 37 -13.25 3.46 -0.24
CA ASP A 37 -14.60 3.94 -0.03
C ASP A 37 -14.99 3.68 1.43
N LEU A 38 -14.90 4.76 2.23
CA LEU A 38 -15.11 4.78 3.66
C LEU A 38 -16.54 5.29 3.99
N PRO A 39 -17.19 4.72 5.01
CA PRO A 39 -18.58 5.05 5.34
C PRO A 39 -18.77 6.46 5.91
N ARG A 40 -17.69 7.09 6.40
CA ARG A 40 -17.68 8.45 6.95
C ARG A 40 -16.39 9.14 6.53
N ARG A 41 -16.43 10.47 6.43
CA ARG A 41 -15.23 11.29 6.21
C ARG A 41 -14.38 11.30 7.49
N PRO A 42 -13.16 10.75 7.48
CA PRO A 42 -12.26 10.83 8.63
C PRO A 42 -11.69 12.25 8.79
N THR A 43 -11.13 12.56 9.96
CA THR A 43 -10.27 13.74 10.13
C THR A 43 -8.95 13.54 9.40
N ASP A 44 -8.19 14.61 9.18
CA ASP A 44 -6.93 14.55 8.44
C ASP A 44 -5.91 13.60 9.11
N GLU A 45 -5.87 13.56 10.43
CA GLU A 45 -4.98 12.67 11.20
C GLU A 45 -5.38 11.19 11.05
N VAL A 46 -6.68 10.92 11.11
CA VAL A 46 -7.23 9.57 10.91
C VAL A 46 -7.03 9.14 9.45
N LEU A 47 -7.20 10.05 8.49
CA LEU A 47 -6.99 9.80 7.07
C LEU A 47 -5.52 9.44 6.79
N ALA A 48 -4.59 10.26 7.29
CA ALA A 48 -3.16 10.03 7.12
C ALA A 48 -2.74 8.67 7.70
N SER A 49 -3.18 8.37 8.93
CA SER A 49 -2.90 7.09 9.59
C SER A 49 -3.54 5.90 8.85
N THR A 50 -4.75 6.08 8.33
CA THR A 50 -5.42 5.07 7.49
C THR A 50 -4.59 4.79 6.24
N PHE A 51 -4.09 5.82 5.55
CA PHE A 51 -3.24 5.61 4.38
C PHE A 51 -1.91 4.93 4.72
N THR A 52 -1.34 5.15 5.91
CA THR A 52 -0.15 4.41 6.35
C THR A 52 -0.43 2.92 6.56
N GLU A 53 -1.63 2.54 7.01
CA GLU A 53 -2.05 1.14 7.09
C GLU A 53 -2.31 0.55 5.69
N ILE A 54 -3.00 1.30 4.84
CA ILE A 54 -3.25 0.92 3.44
C ILE A 54 -1.95 0.71 2.66
N GLU A 55 -0.96 1.59 2.84
CA GLU A 55 0.37 1.45 2.25
C GLU A 55 1.03 0.12 2.67
N THR A 56 0.94 -0.21 3.96
CA THR A 56 1.46 -1.47 4.51
C THR A 56 0.77 -2.67 3.86
N ILE A 57 -0.56 -2.63 3.76
CA ILE A 57 -1.38 -3.63 3.06
C ILE A 57 -0.90 -3.80 1.61
N ILE A 58 -0.79 -2.71 0.85
CA ILE A 58 -0.41 -2.73 -0.56
C ILE A 58 1.02 -3.27 -0.72
N ASN A 59 1.94 -2.90 0.16
CA ASN A 59 3.34 -3.34 0.09
C ASN A 59 3.55 -4.76 0.63
N SER A 60 2.54 -5.35 1.29
CA SER A 60 2.52 -6.78 1.65
C SER A 60 2.05 -7.69 0.50
N ARG A 61 1.57 -7.13 -0.61
CA ARG A 61 1.04 -7.92 -1.73
C ARG A 61 2.12 -8.84 -2.33
N PRO A 62 1.77 -10.07 -2.76
CA PRO A 62 2.73 -10.95 -3.44
C PRO A 62 3.05 -10.43 -4.85
N LEU A 63 4.35 -10.37 -5.18
CA LEU A 63 4.88 -10.15 -6.53
C LEU A 63 5.18 -11.47 -7.24
N THR A 64 5.43 -12.54 -6.48
CA THR A 64 5.69 -13.88 -6.99
C THR A 64 4.59 -14.83 -6.55
N TYR A 65 4.51 -15.97 -7.24
CA TYR A 65 3.69 -17.08 -6.80
C TYR A 65 4.18 -17.62 -5.44
N VAL A 66 3.25 -18.23 -4.69
CA VAL A 66 3.56 -18.94 -3.44
C VAL A 66 4.07 -20.34 -3.82
N PRO A 67 5.33 -20.70 -3.54
CA PRO A 67 5.87 -22.03 -3.83
C PRO A 67 4.97 -23.14 -3.25
N LEU A 68 4.64 -24.15 -4.05
CA LEU A 68 3.91 -25.34 -3.58
C LEU A 68 4.81 -26.30 -2.80
N ASP A 69 6.11 -26.24 -3.06
CA ASP A 69 7.08 -27.24 -2.63
C ASP A 69 7.68 -26.92 -1.25
N ASN A 70 7.48 -25.68 -0.77
CA ASN A 70 8.01 -25.20 0.50
C ASN A 70 7.07 -24.16 1.13
N GLU A 71 6.21 -24.62 2.05
CA GLU A 71 5.26 -23.76 2.77
C GLU A 71 5.94 -22.70 3.66
N MET A 72 7.22 -22.87 4.00
CA MET A 72 8.00 -21.90 4.78
C MET A 72 8.53 -20.75 3.91
N ALA A 73 8.57 -20.92 2.59
CA ALA A 73 9.00 -19.88 1.66
C ALA A 73 7.78 -19.06 1.19
N GLY A 74 7.47 -17.98 1.90
CA GLY A 74 6.45 -17.02 1.46
C GLY A 74 6.78 -16.35 0.13
N PRO A 75 5.79 -15.72 -0.54
CA PRO A 75 6.03 -15.00 -1.79
C PRO A 75 6.88 -13.75 -1.54
N ILE A 76 7.66 -13.33 -2.55
CA ILE A 76 8.35 -12.04 -2.53
C ILE A 76 7.30 -10.94 -2.60
N THR A 77 7.44 -9.94 -1.74
CA THR A 77 6.54 -8.77 -1.64
C THR A 77 7.34 -7.48 -1.83
N PRO A 78 6.71 -6.34 -2.16
CA PRO A 78 7.40 -5.05 -2.17
C PRO A 78 8.13 -4.74 -0.87
N ASN A 79 7.57 -5.11 0.29
CA ASN A 79 8.24 -4.93 1.58
C ASN A 79 9.60 -5.61 1.64
N HIS A 80 9.81 -6.75 0.98
CA HIS A 80 11.14 -7.37 0.92
C HIS A 80 12.17 -6.49 0.23
N LEU A 81 11.76 -5.71 -0.77
CA LEU A 81 12.63 -4.79 -1.50
C LEU A 81 12.83 -3.47 -0.75
N LEU A 82 11.77 -2.97 -0.12
CA LEU A 82 11.76 -1.67 0.56
C LEU A 82 12.36 -1.74 1.97
N LEU A 83 12.09 -2.83 2.70
CA LEU A 83 12.39 -3.00 4.13
C LEU A 83 13.33 -4.19 4.40
N GLY A 84 13.65 -5.00 3.39
CA GLY A 84 14.48 -6.21 3.55
C GLY A 84 13.75 -7.41 4.15
N SER A 85 12.45 -7.32 4.44
CA SER A 85 11.64 -8.42 5.00
C SER A 85 10.17 -8.31 4.60
N SER A 86 9.41 -9.40 4.75
CA SER A 86 7.96 -9.42 4.45
C SER A 86 7.15 -8.51 5.37
N ASN A 87 7.61 -8.36 6.61
CA ASN A 87 6.86 -7.72 7.69
C ASN A 87 7.63 -6.52 8.24
N GLY A 88 7.23 -5.33 7.80
CA GLY A 88 7.67 -4.06 8.36
C GLY A 88 6.98 -3.76 9.67
N SER A 89 7.24 -4.54 10.73
CA SER A 89 6.71 -4.28 12.07
C SER A 89 6.93 -2.81 12.42
N LYS A 90 5.87 -2.00 12.39
CA LYS A 90 5.95 -0.59 12.77
C LYS A 90 6.36 -0.54 14.25
N PRO A 91 7.41 0.21 14.63
CA PRO A 91 7.63 0.49 16.03
C PRO A 91 6.39 1.19 16.58
N SER A 92 5.87 0.70 17.71
CA SER A 92 4.80 1.37 18.42
C SER A 92 5.35 2.70 18.95
N ASN A 93 4.97 3.81 18.31
CA ASN A 93 5.32 5.12 18.82
C ASN A 93 4.55 5.36 20.12
N ALA A 94 5.26 5.81 21.17
CA ALA A 94 4.63 6.20 22.42
C ALA A 94 3.59 7.31 22.15
N LEU A 95 2.35 7.06 22.56
CA LEU A 95 1.22 7.93 22.30
C LEU A 95 1.32 9.18 23.17
N HIS A 96 1.34 10.37 22.55
CA HIS A 96 1.51 11.65 23.23
C HIS A 96 0.18 12.32 23.63
N GLU A 97 -0.95 11.66 23.38
CA GLU A 97 -2.32 12.15 23.63
C GLU A 97 -3.09 11.28 24.65
N GLY A 98 -4.15 11.84 25.25
CA GLY A 98 -4.95 11.17 26.26
C GLY A 98 -5.55 9.83 25.81
N PRO A 99 -5.61 8.80 26.68
CA PRO A 99 -5.88 7.41 26.30
C PRO A 99 -7.25 7.17 25.65
N ALA A 100 -8.23 8.06 25.85
CA ALA A 100 -9.58 7.91 25.29
C ALA A 100 -9.67 8.35 23.81
N ALA A 101 -9.09 9.50 23.46
CA ALA A 101 -9.11 10.02 22.09
C ALA A 101 -8.22 9.18 21.16
N VAL A 102 -7.07 8.73 21.66
CA VAL A 102 -6.21 7.82 20.91
C VAL A 102 -6.90 6.49 20.64
N LYS A 103 -7.65 5.97 21.63
CA LYS A 103 -8.38 4.71 21.47
C LYS A 103 -9.53 4.82 20.48
N SER A 104 -10.21 5.97 20.36
CA SER A 104 -11.26 6.16 19.36
C SER A 104 -10.68 6.37 17.96
N GLY A 105 -9.62 7.19 17.82
CA GLY A 105 -8.93 7.42 16.56
C GLY A 105 -8.29 6.15 16.00
N TRP A 106 -7.56 5.40 16.83
CA TRP A 106 -6.96 4.12 16.44
C TRP A 106 -8.02 3.11 15.99
N LYS A 107 -9.14 3.00 16.71
CA LYS A 107 -10.26 2.13 16.27
C LYS A 107 -10.83 2.56 14.92
N ALA A 108 -10.95 3.86 14.67
CA ALA A 108 -11.41 4.36 13.37
C ALA A 108 -10.42 4.02 12.25
N VAL A 109 -9.12 4.17 12.49
CA VAL A 109 -8.05 3.78 11.55
C VAL A 109 -8.13 2.28 11.23
N GLN A 110 -8.21 1.44 12.26
CA GLN A 110 -8.31 -0.02 12.06
C GLN A 110 -9.57 -0.42 11.30
N LEU A 111 -10.72 0.16 11.65
CA LEU A 111 -11.98 -0.09 10.92
C LEU A 111 -11.87 0.30 9.44
N ASN A 112 -11.28 1.46 9.14
CA ASN A 112 -11.09 1.92 7.77
C ASN A 112 -10.13 1.01 6.99
N ALA A 113 -9.02 0.60 7.62
CA ALA A 113 -8.06 -0.33 7.04
C ALA A 113 -8.70 -1.71 6.77
N ASP A 114 -9.54 -2.21 7.68
CA ASP A 114 -10.29 -3.47 7.51
C ASP A 114 -11.29 -3.41 6.36
N ILE A 115 -12.02 -2.29 6.24
CA ILE A 115 -12.96 -2.07 5.13
C ILE A 115 -12.20 -2.08 3.80
N PHE A 116 -11.09 -1.35 3.74
CA PHE A 116 -10.23 -1.34 2.57
C PHE A 116 -9.68 -2.73 2.27
N TRP A 117 -9.12 -3.43 3.26
CA TRP A 117 -8.54 -4.77 3.13
C TRP A 117 -9.53 -5.77 2.54
N LYS A 118 -10.77 -5.79 3.02
CA LYS A 118 -11.82 -6.68 2.51
C LYS A 118 -12.08 -6.45 1.02
N LYS A 119 -12.22 -5.18 0.60
CA LYS A 119 -12.41 -4.81 -0.82
C LYS A 119 -11.16 -5.14 -1.65
N TRP A 120 -9.98 -4.80 -1.13
CA TRP A 120 -8.69 -5.05 -1.76
C TRP A 120 -8.51 -6.54 -2.04
N VAL A 121 -8.67 -7.43 -1.06
CA VAL A 121 -8.52 -8.87 -1.26
C VAL A 121 -9.56 -9.41 -2.24
N ALA A 122 -10.84 -9.02 -2.10
CA ALA A 122 -11.92 -9.51 -2.95
C ALA A 122 -11.74 -9.14 -4.43
N GLU A 123 -11.25 -7.93 -4.71
CA GLU A 123 -11.17 -7.41 -6.08
C GLU A 123 -9.77 -7.51 -6.70
N TYR A 124 -8.71 -7.38 -5.90
CA TYR A 124 -7.33 -7.37 -6.39
C TYR A 124 -6.74 -8.78 -6.52
N LEU A 125 -6.96 -9.66 -5.54
CA LEU A 125 -6.38 -11.02 -5.56
C LEU A 125 -6.75 -11.82 -6.84
N PRO A 126 -7.99 -11.74 -7.37
CA PRO A 126 -8.32 -12.40 -8.64
C PRO A 126 -7.48 -11.89 -9.83
N THR A 127 -7.05 -10.62 -9.80
CA THR A 127 -6.22 -10.05 -10.87
C THR A 127 -4.81 -10.62 -10.90
N LEU A 128 -4.28 -11.06 -9.75
CA LEU A 128 -2.96 -11.72 -9.66
C LEU A 128 -2.98 -13.16 -10.17
N THR A 129 -4.13 -13.84 -10.08
CA THR A 129 -4.26 -15.26 -10.44
C THR A 129 -4.65 -15.47 -11.91
N ARG A 130 -4.94 -14.39 -12.65
CA ARG A 130 -5.39 -14.46 -14.04
C ARG A 130 -4.26 -14.93 -14.96
N ARG A 131 -4.21 -16.24 -15.23
CA ARG A 131 -3.38 -16.83 -16.28
C ARG A 131 -3.94 -16.49 -17.65
N THR A 132 -3.21 -15.71 -18.45
CA THR A 132 -3.46 -15.63 -19.89
C THR A 132 -3.00 -16.95 -20.51
N LYS A 133 -3.92 -17.72 -21.10
CA LYS A 133 -3.55 -18.80 -22.01
C LYS A 133 -2.92 -18.15 -23.24
N TRP A 134 -1.73 -18.59 -23.62
CA TRP A 134 -1.15 -18.25 -24.91
C TRP A 134 -2.09 -18.81 -25.99
N PHE A 135 -2.71 -17.93 -26.76
CA PHE A 135 -3.35 -18.32 -28.00
C PHE A 135 -2.23 -18.39 -29.05
N HIS A 136 -1.93 -19.61 -29.51
CA HIS A 136 -1.14 -19.84 -30.71
C HIS A 136 -2.06 -19.76 -31.93
#